data_AF-A0AAU1K3Y8-F1
#
_entry.id   AF-A0AAU1K3Y8-F1
#
_cell.length_a   1.000
_cell.length_b   1.000
_cell.length_c   1.000
_cell.angle_alpha   90.00
_cell.angle_beta   90.00
_cell.angle_gamma   90.00
#
_symmetry.space_group_name_H-M   'P 1'
#
loop_
_entity.id
_entity.type
_entity.pdbx_description
1 polymer ?
#
loop_
_entity_poly.entity_id
_entity_poly.type
_entity_poly.pdbx_seq_one_letter_code
_entity_poly.pdbx_strand_id
1 'polypeptide(L)'
;MATHPPTSTVITLPQWIWGGAPARFLEVARLHVISDPSLAADEYRVKTLERGTGKRPGLVTVRQLAGPPLSGTDYGSLGSAETEGSEAQVDVARRRKTHLRLERAERFADKSGAAGFVAPGLSLHQLQTTVSAPGALAETVRLIVDDISSVEFSDGERAFPNTGAFYIRRDPALVHRATIPPILVRVAHDDRLQRADLNEIKAANRRGEAIFAASSKLSDGMALLDGFLAPLLGALTPYVWAFSATRRSGTIVYTLGEAISGTAGDAVEPLHLLPSQGALAAAPRPALSARAASAAVLWWTRRLDKTLSVVSDPTVFSSSSGRYLPNNHQHAILSFEQLFRRVGAIQRSHRDDDARRVLLFTVLDTLERLTDRRLTDMCMLAFAQRTLDRVRGDIPADAAEVLLPAAERAVLALGKVQDGFYLRRQTGASTIDFVLTDGTPERYTPEEAAAEYIRVLRNATHGHGSNRNDAVPRTDALLAHHDGSLDHDLPLLGYLYLLDLVSKPALLRRVLSTSVKD
;
A
#
# COMPACT_ATOMS: atom_id res chain seq x y z
N MET A 1 -12.40 -30.81 1.97
CA MET A 1 -11.12 -30.15 1.66
C MET A 1 -10.86 -29.10 2.72
N ALA A 2 -9.68 -29.12 3.35
CA ALA A 2 -9.42 -28.33 4.56
C ALA A 2 -9.53 -26.82 4.29
N THR A 3 -10.48 -26.15 4.96
CA THR A 3 -10.79 -24.72 4.82
C THR A 3 -9.83 -23.79 5.56
N HIS A 4 -8.82 -24.36 6.24
CA HIS A 4 -7.90 -23.62 7.08
C HIS A 4 -6.45 -24.00 6.77
N PRO A 5 -5.53 -23.01 6.67
CA PRO A 5 -4.11 -23.30 6.51
C PRO A 5 -3.61 -24.14 7.69
N PRO A 6 -2.56 -24.95 7.49
CA PRO A 6 -2.00 -25.74 8.56
C PRO A 6 -1.54 -24.84 9.73
N THR A 7 -1.54 -25.41 10.93
CA THR A 7 -1.15 -24.71 12.16
C THR A 7 0.36 -24.47 12.25
N SER A 8 1.15 -25.23 11.49
CA SER A 8 2.60 -25.17 11.39
C SER A 8 3.07 -25.64 10.01
N THR A 9 4.28 -25.30 9.62
CA THR A 9 4.91 -25.75 8.36
C THR A 9 6.34 -26.22 8.62
N VAL A 10 6.86 -27.11 7.77
CA VAL A 10 8.27 -27.51 7.79
C VAL A 10 9.06 -26.61 6.84
N ILE A 11 10.05 -25.90 7.36
CA ILE A 11 10.99 -25.08 6.59
C ILE A 11 12.38 -25.70 6.64
N THR A 12 13.01 -25.83 5.48
CA THR A 12 14.42 -26.22 5.36
C THR A 12 15.27 -24.95 5.31
N LEU A 13 16.21 -24.79 6.25
CA LEU A 13 17.10 -23.63 6.33
C LEU A 13 18.56 -24.08 6.18
N PRO A 14 19.37 -23.40 5.33
CA PRO A 14 20.79 -23.71 5.24
C PRO A 14 21.48 -23.52 6.59
N GLN A 15 22.34 -24.47 6.98
CA GLN A 15 23.04 -24.43 8.28
C GLN A 15 23.90 -23.17 8.45
N TRP A 16 24.40 -22.59 7.36
CA TRP A 16 25.23 -21.39 7.40
C TRP A 16 24.45 -20.09 7.65
N ILE A 17 23.11 -20.12 7.56
CA ILE A 17 22.29 -18.91 7.73
C ILE A 17 22.54 -18.30 9.11
N TRP A 18 22.57 -16.97 9.17
CA TRP A 18 22.73 -16.23 10.42
C TRP A 18 23.99 -16.60 11.21
N GLY A 19 25.09 -16.87 10.50
CA GLY A 19 26.38 -17.20 11.10
C GLY A 19 26.41 -18.59 11.74
N GLY A 20 25.67 -19.56 11.20
CA GLY A 20 25.61 -20.91 11.76
C GLY A 20 24.49 -21.12 12.78
N ALA A 21 23.55 -20.18 12.89
CA ALA A 21 22.52 -20.17 13.94
C ALA A 21 21.09 -20.03 13.37
N PRO A 22 20.63 -20.99 12.54
CA PRO A 22 19.28 -20.98 11.95
C PRO A 22 18.15 -20.85 12.98
N ALA A 23 18.26 -21.51 14.14
CA ALA A 23 17.25 -21.41 15.19
C ALA A 23 17.12 -19.98 15.74
N ARG A 24 18.25 -19.27 15.92
CA ARG A 24 18.26 -17.86 16.35
C ARG A 24 17.65 -16.95 15.30
N PHE A 25 17.86 -17.23 14.02
CA PHE A 25 17.20 -16.48 12.94
C PHE A 25 15.68 -16.64 13.00
N LEU A 26 15.18 -17.86 13.20
CA LEU A 26 13.74 -18.12 13.38
C LEU A 26 13.18 -17.41 14.61
N GLU A 27 13.92 -17.40 15.73
CA GLU A 27 13.55 -16.68 16.94
C GLU A 27 13.41 -15.17 16.71
N VAL A 28 14.39 -14.54 16.06
CA VAL A 28 14.36 -13.10 15.71
C VAL A 28 13.25 -12.80 14.69
N ALA A 29 12.93 -13.74 13.79
CA ALA A 29 11.76 -13.68 12.93
C ALA A 29 10.44 -13.92 13.67
N ARG A 30 10.47 -14.13 15.00
CA ARG A 30 9.31 -14.44 15.85
C ARG A 30 8.53 -15.65 15.32
N LEU A 31 9.26 -16.67 14.88
CA LEU A 31 8.76 -17.99 14.51
C LEU A 31 9.10 -18.97 15.62
N HIS A 32 8.08 -19.58 16.20
CA HIS A 32 8.25 -20.59 17.23
C HIS A 32 8.59 -21.94 16.58
N VAL A 33 9.74 -22.50 16.94
CA VAL A 33 10.18 -23.83 16.54
C VAL A 33 9.49 -24.87 17.43
N ILE A 34 8.81 -25.82 16.79
CA ILE A 34 8.17 -26.96 17.43
C ILE A 34 9.14 -28.14 17.33
N SER A 35 9.52 -28.71 18.47
CA SER A 35 10.38 -29.89 18.50
C SER A 35 9.73 -31.06 17.76
N ASP A 36 10.42 -31.58 16.76
CA ASP A 36 10.00 -32.73 15.98
C ASP A 36 11.23 -33.59 15.66
N PRO A 37 11.44 -34.71 16.39
CA PRO A 37 12.64 -35.53 16.23
C PRO A 37 12.68 -36.31 14.90
N SER A 38 11.61 -36.29 14.12
CA SER A 38 11.56 -36.95 12.81
C SER A 38 12.13 -36.13 11.67
N LEU A 39 12.39 -34.84 11.90
CA LEU A 39 12.92 -33.91 10.91
C LEU A 39 14.44 -34.01 10.78
N ALA A 40 14.95 -33.71 9.59
CA ALA A 40 16.39 -33.61 9.38
C ALA A 40 16.98 -32.42 10.15
N ALA A 41 18.31 -32.40 10.32
CA ALA A 41 19.00 -31.40 11.13
C ALA A 41 18.86 -29.95 10.60
N ASP A 42 18.57 -29.78 9.31
CA ASP A 42 18.31 -28.52 8.61
C ASP A 42 16.82 -28.20 8.45
N GLU A 43 15.94 -29.02 9.01
CA GLU A 43 14.50 -28.88 8.93
C GLU A 43 13.89 -28.44 10.26
N TYR A 44 13.00 -27.46 10.18
CA TYR A 44 12.38 -26.85 11.34
C TYR A 44 10.87 -26.84 11.15
N ARG A 45 10.13 -27.43 12.08
CA ARG A 45 8.67 -27.22 12.16
C ARG A 45 8.42 -25.89 12.83
N VAL A 46 7.79 -24.95 12.12
CA VAL A 46 7.60 -23.57 12.60
C VAL A 46 6.15 -23.13 12.57
N LYS A 47 5.80 -22.22 13.47
CA LYS A 47 4.56 -21.42 13.44
C LYS A 47 4.85 -19.99 13.88
N THR A 48 4.04 -19.01 13.48
CA THR A 48 4.21 -17.64 13.98
C THR A 48 3.89 -17.56 15.48
N LEU A 49 4.61 -16.69 16.20
CA LEU A 49 4.45 -16.53 17.65
C LEU A 49 3.02 -16.13 18.03
N GLU A 50 2.41 -15.24 17.26
CA GLU A 50 1.03 -14.77 17.45
C GLU A 50 0.00 -15.91 17.32
N ARG A 51 0.22 -16.88 16.43
CA ARG A 51 -0.63 -18.09 16.36
C ARG A 51 -0.40 -19.00 17.56
N GLY A 52 0.85 -19.12 18.02
CA GLY A 52 1.20 -19.96 19.16
C GLY A 52 0.67 -19.45 20.50
N THR A 53 0.58 -18.12 20.66
CA THR A 53 0.28 -17.47 21.95
C THR A 53 -1.09 -16.77 22.00
N GLY A 54 -1.79 -16.64 20.87
CA GLY A 54 -3.03 -15.87 20.76
C GLY A 54 -2.87 -14.37 20.95
N LYS A 55 -1.62 -13.86 21.04
CA LYS A 55 -1.32 -12.44 21.20
C LYS A 55 -1.45 -11.70 19.87
N ARG A 56 -1.56 -10.37 19.94
CA ARG A 56 -1.49 -9.51 18.74
C ARG A 56 -0.13 -9.69 18.04
N PRO A 57 -0.06 -9.59 16.69
CA PRO A 57 1.20 -9.71 15.96
C PRO A 57 2.23 -8.68 16.43
N GLY A 58 1.87 -7.38 16.43
CA GLY A 58 2.77 -6.32 16.82
C GLY A 58 3.99 -6.21 15.90
N LEU A 59 3.83 -6.57 14.62
CA LEU A 59 4.81 -6.39 13.55
C LEU A 59 4.84 -4.93 13.09
N VAL A 60 3.71 -4.24 13.18
CA VAL A 60 3.61 -2.80 12.99
C VAL A 60 2.85 -2.20 14.16
N THR A 61 3.41 -1.15 14.75
CA THR A 61 2.83 -0.46 15.90
C THR A 61 2.83 1.04 15.63
N VAL A 62 1.96 1.77 16.30
CA VAL A 62 1.87 3.22 16.21
C VAL A 62 1.87 3.81 17.61
N ARG A 63 2.61 4.91 17.76
CA ARG A 63 2.59 5.75 18.94
C ARG A 63 2.30 7.18 18.52
N GLN A 64 1.29 7.79 19.12
CA GLN A 64 1.03 9.21 18.92
C GLN A 64 2.01 10.01 19.78
N LEU A 65 2.71 10.95 19.15
CA LEU A 65 3.74 11.77 19.79
C LEU A 65 3.20 13.14 20.20
N ALA A 66 2.28 13.68 19.41
CA ALA A 66 1.67 15.00 19.62
C ALA A 66 0.32 15.11 18.90
N GLY A 67 -0.42 16.18 19.21
CA GLY A 67 -1.71 16.52 18.62
C GLY A 67 -2.90 15.82 19.27
N PRO A 68 -4.14 16.20 18.91
CA PRO A 68 -5.34 15.62 19.52
C PRO A 68 -5.48 14.11 19.18
N PRO A 69 -6.04 13.29 20.10
CA PRO A 69 -6.66 13.68 21.37
C PRO A 69 -5.69 13.77 22.55
N LEU A 70 -4.37 13.68 22.35
CA LEU A 70 -3.43 13.79 23.46
C LEU A 70 -3.42 15.22 24.01
N SER A 71 -3.45 15.34 25.34
CA SER A 71 -3.28 16.62 26.04
C SER A 71 -1.81 17.00 26.26
N GLY A 72 -0.89 16.07 26.03
CA GLY A 72 0.55 16.25 26.20
C GLY A 72 1.35 15.57 25.09
N THR A 73 2.66 15.72 25.13
CA THR A 73 3.57 15.17 24.10
C THR A 73 4.37 13.98 24.64
N ASP A 74 4.78 13.09 23.73
CA ASP A 74 5.50 11.84 24.04
C ASP A 74 6.69 11.60 23.10
N TYR A 75 7.50 12.63 22.89
CA TYR A 75 8.68 12.56 22.02
C TYR A 75 9.80 11.69 22.60
N GLY A 76 9.83 11.47 23.93
CA GLY A 76 10.87 10.66 24.59
C GLY A 76 10.93 9.21 24.07
N SER A 77 9.81 8.71 23.56
CA SER A 77 9.71 7.39 22.93
C SER A 77 10.60 7.17 21.70
N LEU A 78 10.98 8.25 21.01
CA LEU A 78 11.81 8.17 19.82
C LEU A 78 13.28 7.84 20.14
N GLY A 79 13.78 8.27 21.31
CA GLY A 79 15.16 8.04 21.71
C GLY A 79 15.49 6.55 21.88
N SER A 80 14.59 5.79 22.51
CA SER A 80 14.76 4.34 22.68
C SER A 80 14.70 3.60 21.34
N ALA A 81 13.78 3.99 20.45
CA ALA A 81 13.54 3.29 19.18
C ALA A 81 14.67 3.46 18.16
N GLU A 82 15.37 4.59 18.16
CA GLU A 82 16.51 4.82 17.25
C GLU A 82 17.81 4.17 17.74
N THR A 83 17.97 4.00 19.06
CA THR A 83 19.17 3.34 19.65
C THR A 83 19.25 1.88 19.22
N GLU A 84 18.10 1.19 19.09
CA GLU A 84 18.01 -0.20 18.59
C GLU A 84 18.42 -0.36 17.11
N GLY A 85 18.46 0.72 16.32
CA GLY A 85 18.73 0.69 14.88
C GLY A 85 20.13 1.17 14.45
N SER A 86 20.97 1.63 15.39
CA SER A 86 22.14 2.47 15.11
C SER A 86 23.48 1.73 15.27
N GLU A 87 23.77 0.77 14.38
CA GLU A 87 25.13 0.20 14.24
C GLU A 87 25.84 0.60 12.94
N ALA A 88 25.21 1.40 12.07
CA ALA A 88 25.86 1.84 10.84
C ALA A 88 26.59 3.17 11.06
N GLN A 89 27.93 3.14 11.08
CA GLN A 89 28.75 4.35 10.98
C GLN A 89 28.40 5.08 9.67
N VAL A 90 27.73 6.22 9.79
CA VAL A 90 27.47 7.10 8.63
C VAL A 90 28.77 7.78 8.24
N ASP A 91 29.28 7.44 7.06
CA ASP A 91 30.42 8.08 6.39
C ASP A 91 30.36 9.61 6.47
N VAL A 92 31.47 10.24 6.88
CA VAL A 92 31.64 11.70 7.02
C VAL A 92 31.33 12.43 5.71
N ALA A 93 31.71 11.85 4.56
CA ALA A 93 31.41 12.43 3.26
C ALA A 93 29.90 12.50 2.97
N ARG A 94 29.15 11.46 3.39
CA ARG A 94 27.70 11.41 3.28
C ARG A 94 27.03 12.46 4.18
N ARG A 95 27.57 12.71 5.37
CA ARG A 95 27.07 13.78 6.28
C ARG A 95 27.19 15.16 5.64
N ARG A 96 28.37 15.50 5.07
CA ARG A 96 28.60 16.80 4.41
C ARG A 96 27.64 17.03 3.22
N LYS A 97 27.47 16.02 2.36
CA LYS A 97 26.53 16.10 1.22
C LYS A 97 25.08 16.29 1.67
N THR A 98 24.72 15.69 2.80
CA THR A 98 23.39 15.80 3.38
C THR A 98 23.13 17.21 3.92
N HIS A 99 24.11 17.81 4.59
CA HIS A 99 24.01 19.19 5.09
C HIS A 99 23.83 20.21 3.95
N LEU A 100 24.62 20.12 2.88
CA LEU A 100 24.47 21.00 1.71
C LEU A 100 23.10 20.88 1.02
N ARG A 101 22.47 19.69 1.06
CA ARG A 101 21.11 19.49 0.55
C ARG A 101 20.08 20.17 1.44
N LEU A 102 20.30 20.16 2.76
CA LEU A 102 19.42 20.80 3.73
C LEU A 102 19.41 22.33 3.55
N GLU A 103 20.58 22.97 3.50
CA GLU A 103 20.70 24.43 3.27
C GLU A 103 20.09 24.88 1.93
N ARG A 104 20.11 24.01 0.92
CA ARG A 104 19.46 24.29 -0.37
C ARG A 104 17.94 24.18 -0.26
N ALA A 105 17.45 23.16 0.46
CA ALA A 105 16.03 22.97 0.70
C ALA A 105 15.43 24.11 1.54
N GLU A 106 16.15 24.59 2.56
CA GLU A 106 15.77 25.75 3.38
C GLU A 106 15.58 27.00 2.53
N ARG A 107 16.62 27.39 1.77
CA ARG A 107 16.53 28.55 0.87
C ARG A 107 15.43 28.44 -0.18
N PHE A 108 15.10 27.23 -0.62
CA PHE A 108 14.01 27.01 -1.56
C PHE A 108 12.65 27.13 -0.86
N ALA A 109 12.50 26.53 0.33
CA ALA A 109 11.30 26.63 1.14
C ALA A 109 10.98 28.09 1.51
N ASP A 110 11.96 28.88 1.95
CA ASP A 110 11.76 30.30 2.32
C ASP A 110 11.25 31.12 1.12
N LYS A 111 11.88 30.94 -0.04
CA LYS A 111 11.50 31.65 -1.28
C LYS A 111 10.10 31.25 -1.76
N SER A 112 9.78 29.96 -1.70
CA SER A 112 8.49 29.43 -2.14
C SER A 112 7.37 29.75 -1.15
N GLY A 113 7.65 29.77 0.14
CA GLY A 113 6.71 30.17 1.19
C GLY A 113 6.28 31.63 1.03
N ALA A 114 7.23 32.52 0.69
CA ALA A 114 6.91 33.92 0.34
C ALA A 114 6.00 34.04 -0.90
N ALA A 115 5.97 33.02 -1.76
CA ALA A 115 5.07 32.93 -2.92
C ALA A 115 3.79 32.11 -2.64
N GLY A 116 3.53 31.74 -1.37
CA GLY A 116 2.32 31.03 -0.95
C GLY A 116 2.33 29.51 -1.16
N PHE A 117 3.48 28.91 -1.53
CA PHE A 117 3.58 27.46 -1.74
C PHE A 117 3.98 26.72 -0.46
N VAL A 118 3.11 25.82 0.00
CA VAL A 118 3.32 25.02 1.24
C VAL A 118 4.19 23.79 1.02
N ALA A 119 4.13 23.16 -0.16
CA ALA A 119 4.80 21.88 -0.42
C ALA A 119 6.34 21.89 -0.21
N PRO A 120 7.08 22.96 -0.57
CA PRO A 120 8.51 23.06 -0.28
C PRO A 120 8.84 23.04 1.22
N GLY A 121 8.04 23.69 2.07
CA GLY A 121 8.19 23.65 3.53
C GLY A 121 7.97 22.24 4.09
N LEU A 122 6.91 21.55 3.66
CA LEU A 122 6.66 20.16 4.06
C LEU A 122 7.81 19.23 3.62
N SER A 123 8.35 19.44 2.42
CA SER A 123 9.50 18.68 1.90
C SER A 123 10.77 18.94 2.70
N LEU A 124 10.99 20.17 3.17
CA LEU A 124 12.07 20.51 4.08
C LEU A 124 11.93 19.75 5.41
N HIS A 125 10.74 19.74 6.01
CA HIS A 125 10.49 18.98 7.24
C HIS A 125 10.71 17.47 7.08
N GLN A 126 10.31 16.91 5.94
CA GLN A 126 10.61 15.51 5.61
C GLN A 126 12.12 15.26 5.59
N LEU A 127 12.88 16.13 4.95
CA LEU A 127 14.33 16.02 4.87
C LEU A 127 14.97 16.17 6.26
N GLN A 128 14.62 17.21 7.01
CA GLN A 128 15.08 17.45 8.39
C GLN A 128 14.89 16.21 9.27
N THR A 129 13.69 15.63 9.25
CA THR A 129 13.36 14.43 10.02
C THR A 129 14.16 13.21 9.56
N THR A 130 14.32 13.02 8.25
CA THR A 130 15.03 11.86 7.67
C THR A 130 16.51 11.89 8.01
N VAL A 131 17.12 13.07 8.04
CA VAL A 131 18.57 13.24 8.22
C VAL A 131 18.98 13.51 9.66
N SER A 132 18.01 13.77 10.55
CA SER A 132 18.27 14.05 11.97
C SER A 132 19.01 12.90 12.65
N ALA A 133 20.01 13.23 13.48
CA ALA A 133 20.72 12.25 14.28
C ALA A 133 19.75 11.56 15.27
N PRO A 134 19.94 10.26 15.59
CA PRO A 134 19.11 9.55 16.58
C PRO A 134 18.78 10.33 17.85
N GLY A 135 19.79 10.96 18.48
CA GLY A 135 19.61 11.74 19.72
C GLY A 135 18.93 13.10 19.53
N ALA A 136 18.87 13.62 18.31
CA ALA A 136 18.24 14.91 17.99
C ALA A 136 16.83 14.75 17.39
N LEU A 137 16.39 13.51 17.11
CA LEU A 137 15.15 13.25 16.41
C LEU A 137 13.92 13.76 17.19
N ALA A 138 13.85 13.48 18.49
CA ALA A 138 12.74 13.91 19.33
C ALA A 138 12.53 15.43 19.26
N GLU A 139 13.62 16.18 19.37
CA GLU A 139 13.61 17.65 19.26
C GLU A 139 13.27 18.12 17.84
N THR A 140 13.80 17.45 16.81
CA THR A 140 13.47 17.78 15.41
C THR A 140 11.97 17.63 15.14
N VAL A 141 11.36 16.52 15.60
CA VAL A 141 9.92 16.27 15.43
C VAL A 141 9.11 17.31 16.20
N ARG A 142 9.52 17.68 17.41
CA ARG A 142 8.88 18.74 18.20
C ARG A 142 8.88 20.07 17.45
N LEU A 143 10.05 20.52 16.99
CA LEU A 143 10.20 21.78 16.26
C LEU A 143 9.33 21.80 14.99
N ILE A 144 9.25 20.69 14.25
CA ILE A 144 8.40 20.61 13.06
C ILE A 144 6.90 20.70 13.42
N VAL A 145 6.47 20.03 14.49
CA VAL A 145 5.07 20.13 14.95
C VAL A 145 4.75 21.56 15.39
N ASP A 146 5.65 22.20 16.12
CA ASP A 146 5.50 23.58 16.59
C ASP A 146 5.45 24.56 15.40
N ASP A 147 6.34 24.38 14.41
CA ASP A 147 6.39 25.21 13.20
C ASP A 147 5.08 25.14 12.40
N ILE A 148 4.59 23.92 12.10
CA ILE A 148 3.31 23.74 11.38
C ILE A 148 2.15 24.33 12.19
N SER A 149 2.13 24.14 13.51
CA SER A 149 1.05 24.63 14.38
C SER A 149 1.06 26.16 14.53
N SER A 150 2.19 26.81 14.25
CA SER A 150 2.37 28.26 14.35
C SER A 150 1.91 29.04 13.12
N VAL A 151 1.55 28.35 12.03
CA VAL A 151 1.05 29.00 10.82
C VAL A 151 -0.31 29.62 11.10
N GLU A 152 -0.41 30.94 10.95
CA GLU A 152 -1.63 31.73 11.15
C GLU A 152 -2.05 32.42 9.86
N PHE A 153 -3.37 32.54 9.67
CA PHE A 153 -3.95 33.38 8.62
C PHE A 153 -3.87 34.87 9.02
N SER A 154 -4.18 35.76 8.08
CA SER A 154 -4.10 37.22 8.30
C SER A 154 -5.02 37.75 9.40
N ASP A 155 -6.04 36.99 9.78
CA ASP A 155 -6.99 37.28 10.86
C ASP A 155 -6.55 36.71 12.23
N GLY A 156 -5.39 36.05 12.29
CA GLY A 156 -4.85 35.43 13.51
C GLY A 156 -5.41 34.04 13.82
N GLU A 157 -6.27 33.47 12.95
CA GLU A 157 -6.70 32.08 13.09
C GLU A 157 -5.56 31.13 12.69
N ARG A 158 -5.34 30.07 13.49
CA ARG A 158 -4.35 29.05 13.16
C ARG A 158 -4.79 28.27 11.93
N ALA A 159 -3.91 28.13 10.95
CA ALA A 159 -4.17 27.36 9.73
C ALA A 159 -4.27 25.85 10.00
N PHE A 160 -3.55 25.35 11.00
CA PHE A 160 -3.44 23.93 11.32
C PHE A 160 -3.63 23.64 12.82
N PRO A 161 -4.82 23.92 13.39
CA PRO A 161 -5.05 23.90 14.84
C PRO A 161 -4.98 22.49 15.44
N ASN A 162 -5.15 21.45 14.62
CA ASN A 162 -5.15 20.04 15.02
C ASN A 162 -3.92 19.28 14.52
N THR A 163 -2.79 19.98 14.34
CA THR A 163 -1.52 19.36 13.93
C THR A 163 -1.10 18.26 14.90
N GLY A 164 -0.53 17.18 14.37
CA GLY A 164 -0.08 16.04 15.16
C GLY A 164 1.11 15.32 14.54
N ALA A 165 1.71 14.45 15.35
CA ALA A 165 2.80 13.58 14.91
C ALA A 165 2.62 12.17 15.44
N PHE A 166 2.89 11.18 14.60
CA PHE A 166 2.76 9.76 14.90
C PHE A 166 4.03 9.03 14.50
N TYR A 167 4.51 8.13 15.34
CA TYR A 167 5.60 7.23 15.02
C TYR A 167 5.05 5.83 14.75
N ILE A 168 5.13 5.40 13.50
CA ILE A 168 4.76 4.07 13.05
C ILE A 168 6.02 3.21 13.03
N ARG A 169 6.16 2.35 14.04
CA ARG A 169 7.32 1.48 14.23
C ARG A 169 7.09 0.12 13.58
N ARG A 170 8.11 -0.36 12.89
CA ARG A 170 8.17 -1.71 12.36
C ARG A 170 9.00 -2.62 13.27
N ASP A 171 8.48 -3.78 13.62
CA ASP A 171 9.25 -4.83 14.31
C ASP A 171 10.28 -5.45 13.35
N PRO A 172 11.56 -5.62 13.75
CA PRO A 172 12.57 -6.36 12.99
C PRO A 172 12.09 -7.69 12.41
N ALA A 173 11.26 -8.43 13.16
CA ALA A 173 10.71 -9.72 12.76
C ALA A 173 9.99 -9.68 11.40
N LEU A 174 9.31 -8.57 11.07
CA LEU A 174 8.64 -8.44 9.77
C LEU A 174 9.64 -8.51 8.60
N VAL A 175 10.77 -7.81 8.72
CA VAL A 175 11.82 -7.83 7.67
C VAL A 175 12.44 -9.22 7.60
N HIS A 176 12.72 -9.85 8.74
CA HIS A 176 13.27 -11.20 8.74
C HIS A 176 12.32 -12.20 8.06
N ARG A 177 11.01 -12.18 8.39
CA ARG A 177 10.00 -13.01 7.72
C ARG A 177 9.93 -12.73 6.22
N ALA A 178 9.97 -11.47 5.80
CA ALA A 178 9.96 -11.09 4.38
C ALA A 178 11.25 -11.51 3.64
N THR A 179 12.38 -11.66 4.34
CA THR A 179 13.66 -12.09 3.75
C THR A 179 13.82 -13.60 3.62
N ILE A 180 13.03 -14.40 4.36
CA ILE A 180 13.06 -15.88 4.27
C ILE A 180 12.84 -16.36 2.82
N PRO A 181 11.71 -16.02 2.16
CA PRO A 181 11.47 -16.48 0.80
C PRO A 181 12.60 -16.14 -0.18
N PRO A 182 13.09 -14.88 -0.33
CA PRO A 182 14.10 -14.58 -1.34
C PRO A 182 15.44 -15.27 -1.10
N ILE A 183 15.80 -15.51 0.17
CA ILE A 183 16.98 -16.31 0.51
C ILE A 183 16.81 -17.74 -0.01
N LEU A 184 15.69 -18.40 0.31
CA LEU A 184 15.46 -19.79 -0.10
C LEU A 184 15.26 -19.94 -1.61
N VAL A 185 14.63 -18.97 -2.27
CA VAL A 185 14.54 -18.93 -3.74
C VAL A 185 15.94 -18.84 -4.34
N ARG A 186 16.83 -17.99 -3.82
CA ARG A 186 18.21 -17.93 -4.32
C ARG A 186 18.96 -19.24 -4.10
N VAL A 187 18.84 -19.85 -2.92
CA VAL A 187 19.47 -21.16 -2.63
C VAL A 187 18.97 -22.24 -3.61
N ALA A 188 17.69 -22.24 -3.94
CA ALA A 188 17.14 -23.20 -4.90
C ALA A 188 17.72 -23.06 -6.32
N HIS A 189 18.28 -21.90 -6.67
CA HIS A 189 18.84 -21.60 -7.99
C HIS A 189 20.38 -21.42 -8.00
N ASP A 190 21.07 -21.75 -6.91
CA ASP A 190 22.51 -21.56 -6.75
C ASP A 190 23.18 -22.80 -6.16
N ASP A 191 23.75 -23.64 -7.02
CA ASP A 191 24.42 -24.90 -6.68
C ASP A 191 25.52 -24.73 -5.62
N ARG A 192 26.22 -23.59 -5.61
CA ARG A 192 27.29 -23.34 -4.64
C ARG A 192 26.72 -23.10 -3.26
N LEU A 193 25.65 -22.32 -3.18
CA LEU A 193 24.91 -22.10 -1.93
C LEU A 193 24.31 -23.38 -1.36
N GLN A 194 23.80 -24.27 -2.23
CA GLN A 194 23.29 -25.59 -1.82
C GLN A 194 24.40 -26.45 -1.20
N ARG A 195 25.64 -26.32 -1.69
CA ARG A 195 26.83 -27.00 -1.13
C ARG A 195 27.53 -26.21 -0.01
N ALA A 196 26.90 -25.16 0.51
CA ALA A 196 27.44 -24.28 1.55
C ALA A 196 28.75 -23.57 1.20
N ASP A 197 29.05 -23.36 -0.09
CA ASP A 197 30.19 -22.54 -0.53
C ASP A 197 29.80 -21.05 -0.56
N LEU A 198 30.32 -20.29 0.41
CA LEU A 198 30.00 -18.88 0.62
C LEU A 198 31.05 -17.92 0.07
N ASN A 199 32.07 -18.40 -0.65
CA ASN A 199 33.24 -17.59 -0.99
C ASN A 199 32.88 -16.36 -1.84
N GLU A 200 32.08 -16.54 -2.88
CA GLU A 200 31.63 -15.45 -3.76
C GLU A 200 30.72 -14.47 -3.04
N ILE A 201 29.84 -14.98 -2.18
CA ILE A 201 28.91 -14.17 -1.40
C ILE A 201 29.67 -13.30 -0.40
N LYS A 202 30.66 -13.85 0.30
CA LYS A 202 31.53 -13.09 1.20
C LYS A 202 32.34 -12.04 0.43
N ALA A 203 32.76 -12.34 -0.80
CA ALA A 203 33.45 -11.37 -1.65
C ALA A 203 32.50 -10.24 -2.10
N ALA A 204 31.29 -10.56 -2.57
CA ALA A 204 30.26 -9.60 -2.97
C ALA A 204 29.86 -8.68 -1.79
N ASN A 205 29.63 -9.26 -0.61
CA ASN A 205 29.33 -8.50 0.60
C ASN A 205 30.43 -7.49 0.95
N ARG A 206 31.71 -7.89 0.85
CA ARG A 206 32.86 -7.02 1.10
C ARG A 206 32.95 -5.86 0.09
N ARG A 207 32.39 -6.03 -1.12
CA ARG A 207 32.26 -4.96 -2.12
C ARG A 207 31.00 -4.09 -1.94
N GLY A 208 30.16 -4.38 -0.94
CA GLY A 208 28.91 -3.69 -0.70
C GLY A 208 27.79 -4.08 -1.67
N GLU A 209 27.91 -5.21 -2.36
CA GLU A 209 26.87 -5.72 -3.24
C GLU A 209 25.74 -6.38 -2.44
N ALA A 210 24.50 -6.20 -2.89
CA ALA A 210 23.35 -6.90 -2.32
C ALA A 210 23.40 -8.39 -2.70
N ILE A 211 23.69 -9.24 -1.72
CA ILE A 211 23.86 -10.70 -1.90
C ILE A 211 22.54 -11.38 -2.26
N PHE A 212 21.46 -11.00 -1.58
CA PHE A 212 20.12 -11.56 -1.78
C PHE A 212 19.21 -10.51 -2.43
N ALA A 213 19.53 -10.15 -3.68
CA ALA A 213 18.88 -9.05 -4.39
C ALA A 213 17.62 -9.46 -5.19
N ALA A 214 17.22 -10.74 -5.17
CA ALA A 214 16.08 -11.24 -5.93
C ALA A 214 14.81 -10.43 -5.59
N SER A 215 14.29 -9.71 -6.58
CA SER A 215 13.12 -8.82 -6.46
C SER A 215 13.24 -7.74 -5.37
N SER A 216 14.45 -7.42 -4.91
CA SER A 216 14.69 -6.47 -3.80
C SER A 216 14.17 -5.06 -4.10
N LYS A 217 14.31 -4.58 -5.35
CA LYS A 217 13.75 -3.28 -5.79
C LYS A 217 12.24 -3.30 -6.03
N LEU A 218 11.62 -4.47 -5.95
CA LEU A 218 10.16 -4.64 -6.09
C LEU A 218 9.47 -4.87 -4.74
N SER A 219 10.24 -5.00 -3.64
CA SER A 219 9.75 -5.39 -2.30
C SER A 219 10.42 -4.66 -1.13
N ASP A 220 10.87 -3.42 -1.32
CA ASP A 220 11.52 -2.64 -0.25
C ASP A 220 10.53 -2.00 0.75
N GLY A 221 9.23 -2.07 0.46
CA GLY A 221 8.18 -1.51 1.30
C GLY A 221 8.07 -2.19 2.66
N MET A 222 8.45 -3.47 2.78
CA MET A 222 8.48 -4.16 4.09
C MET A 222 9.58 -3.60 5.01
N ALA A 223 10.64 -3.02 4.46
CA ALA A 223 11.71 -2.43 5.27
C ALA A 223 11.34 -1.02 5.76
N LEU A 224 10.72 -0.24 4.87
CA LEU A 224 10.50 1.20 5.05
C LEU A 224 9.04 1.59 5.40
N LEU A 225 8.09 0.68 5.22
CA LEU A 225 6.63 0.90 5.31
C LEU A 225 6.06 1.99 4.39
N ASP A 226 6.87 2.69 3.63
CA ASP A 226 6.48 3.82 2.76
C ASP A 226 5.43 3.40 1.72
N GLY A 227 5.65 2.27 1.04
CA GLY A 227 4.69 1.70 0.10
C GLY A 227 3.34 1.41 0.75
N PHE A 228 3.35 0.94 2.01
CA PHE A 228 2.14 0.58 2.75
C PHE A 228 1.41 1.78 3.38
N LEU A 229 2.09 2.91 3.55
CA LEU A 229 1.52 4.14 4.09
C LEU A 229 1.06 5.09 2.99
N ALA A 230 1.55 4.96 1.75
CA ALA A 230 1.13 5.81 0.65
C ALA A 230 -0.41 5.86 0.47
N PRO A 231 -1.17 4.72 0.49
CA PRO A 231 -2.62 4.77 0.39
C PRO A 231 -3.35 5.48 1.54
N LEU A 232 -2.76 5.48 2.74
CA LEU A 232 -3.27 6.23 3.90
C LEU A 232 -3.07 7.74 3.67
N LEU A 233 -1.86 8.14 3.28
CA LEU A 233 -1.52 9.55 3.07
C LEU A 233 -2.32 10.15 1.90
N GLY A 234 -2.60 9.36 0.87
CA GLY A 234 -3.42 9.75 -0.29
C GLY A 234 -4.94 9.53 -0.13
N ALA A 235 -5.42 9.15 1.06
CA ALA A 235 -6.83 8.80 1.29
C ALA A 235 -7.83 9.93 0.96
N LEU A 236 -7.38 11.18 1.07
CA LEU A 236 -8.18 12.37 0.74
C LEU A 236 -7.88 12.98 -0.63
N THR A 237 -7.12 12.30 -1.49
CA THR A 237 -6.80 12.80 -2.84
C THR A 237 -8.03 13.43 -3.52
N PRO A 238 -7.95 14.63 -4.13
CA PRO A 238 -6.74 15.44 -4.37
C PRO A 238 -6.23 16.25 -3.17
N TYR A 239 -6.85 16.16 -2.01
CA TYR A 239 -6.42 16.85 -0.80
C TYR A 239 -5.31 16.11 -0.06
N VAL A 240 -4.44 16.88 0.59
CA VAL A 240 -3.38 16.41 1.49
C VAL A 240 -3.79 16.74 2.92
N TRP A 241 -3.65 15.78 3.81
CA TRP A 241 -3.93 15.94 5.25
C TRP A 241 -2.75 15.54 6.13
N ALA A 242 -1.78 14.86 5.55
CA ALA A 242 -0.60 14.37 6.23
C ALA A 242 0.55 14.15 5.25
N PHE A 243 1.77 14.14 5.77
CA PHE A 243 2.97 13.73 5.05
C PHE A 243 3.85 12.88 5.98
N SER A 244 4.81 12.16 5.42
CA SER A 244 5.65 11.25 6.20
C SER A 244 7.13 11.43 5.96
N ALA A 245 7.94 11.14 6.97
CA ALA A 245 9.38 11.02 6.88
C ALA A 245 9.83 9.62 7.33
N THR A 246 10.44 8.88 6.42
CA THR A 246 10.86 7.49 6.65
C THR A 246 12.23 7.43 7.31
N ARG A 247 12.36 6.60 8.34
CA ARG A 247 13.62 6.26 9.01
C ARG A 247 13.82 4.75 9.04
N ARG A 248 15.02 4.31 9.44
CA ARG A 248 15.35 2.88 9.56
C ARG A 248 14.49 2.18 10.62
N SER A 249 14.18 2.88 11.70
CA SER A 249 13.42 2.36 12.84
C SER A 249 11.90 2.33 12.58
N GLY A 250 11.41 3.13 11.63
CA GLY A 250 10.00 3.33 11.34
C GLY A 250 9.74 4.62 10.60
N THR A 251 8.48 5.04 10.52
CA THR A 251 8.05 6.22 9.77
C THR A 251 7.36 7.20 10.70
N ILE A 252 7.75 8.47 10.62
CA ILE A 252 7.05 9.55 11.30
C ILE A 252 6.01 10.13 10.34
N VAL A 253 4.76 10.18 10.76
CA VAL A 253 3.66 10.79 10.02
C VAL A 253 3.28 12.09 10.72
N TYR A 254 3.36 13.19 10.00
CA TYR A 254 2.90 14.50 10.42
C TYR A 254 1.52 14.74 9.84
N THR A 255 0.55 15.02 10.69
CA THR A 255 -0.83 15.31 10.29
C THR A 255 -1.07 16.81 10.42
N LEU A 256 -1.69 17.41 9.42
CA LEU A 256 -2.00 18.85 9.38
C LEU A 256 -3.25 19.18 10.20
N GLY A 257 -4.06 18.17 10.54
CA GLY A 257 -5.34 18.37 11.22
C GLY A 257 -6.44 18.97 10.35
N GLU A 258 -6.11 19.29 9.10
CA GLU A 258 -6.96 19.91 8.08
C GLU A 258 -6.63 19.32 6.70
N ALA A 259 -7.59 19.38 5.78
CA ALA A 259 -7.39 18.98 4.39
C ALA A 259 -6.98 20.19 3.54
N ILE A 260 -5.76 20.22 3.00
CA ILE A 260 -5.28 21.28 2.08
C ILE A 260 -5.27 20.77 0.63
N SER A 261 -5.37 21.67 -0.35
CA SER A 261 -5.27 21.28 -1.75
C SER A 261 -3.88 20.69 -2.05
N GLY A 262 -3.85 19.47 -2.59
CA GLY A 262 -2.60 18.82 -3.05
C GLY A 262 -2.20 19.22 -4.47
N THR A 263 -3.06 19.95 -5.18
CA THR A 263 -2.81 20.40 -6.55
C THR A 263 -2.81 21.91 -6.63
N ALA A 264 -1.86 22.47 -7.37
CA ALA A 264 -1.95 23.87 -7.78
C ALA A 264 -3.04 24.01 -8.85
N GLY A 265 -3.69 25.17 -8.93
CA GLY A 265 -4.57 25.50 -10.05
C GLY A 265 -3.79 25.61 -11.37
N ASP A 266 -2.53 26.03 -11.29
CA ASP A 266 -1.67 26.26 -12.45
C ASP A 266 -0.60 25.17 -12.65
N ALA A 267 0.05 25.21 -13.82
CA ALA A 267 1.19 24.37 -14.15
C ALA A 267 2.45 24.83 -13.38
N VAL A 268 2.81 24.10 -12.33
CA VAL A 268 3.99 24.38 -11.48
C VAL A 268 5.28 23.74 -12.02
N GLU A 269 5.17 22.79 -12.95
CA GLU A 269 6.32 22.08 -13.53
C GLU A 269 6.16 22.06 -15.06
N PRO A 270 7.25 22.13 -15.84
CA PRO A 270 7.16 22.13 -17.31
C PRO A 270 6.45 20.89 -17.88
N LEU A 271 6.53 19.73 -17.22
CA LEU A 271 5.82 18.52 -17.63
C LEU A 271 4.29 18.67 -17.54
N HIS A 272 3.79 19.59 -16.70
CA HIS A 272 2.36 19.90 -16.64
C HIS A 272 1.84 20.67 -17.87
N LEU A 273 2.72 21.12 -18.77
CA LEU A 273 2.33 21.73 -20.05
C LEU A 273 2.03 20.68 -21.13
N LEU A 274 2.38 19.41 -20.89
CA LEU A 274 2.03 18.34 -21.81
C LEU A 274 0.51 18.09 -21.77
N PRO A 275 -0.13 17.80 -22.92
CA PRO A 275 -1.55 17.49 -22.95
C PRO A 275 -1.87 16.31 -22.03
N SER A 276 -2.69 16.55 -21.02
CA SER A 276 -3.21 15.54 -20.11
C SER A 276 -4.66 15.87 -19.76
N GLN A 277 -5.49 14.85 -19.60
CA GLN A 277 -6.82 15.00 -19.05
C GLN A 277 -6.78 14.70 -17.54
N GLY A 278 -7.38 15.60 -16.76
CA GLY A 278 -7.57 15.43 -15.32
C GLY A 278 -9.02 15.72 -14.94
N ALA A 279 -9.26 15.93 -13.64
CA ALA A 279 -10.60 16.17 -13.14
C ALA A 279 -11.27 17.38 -13.82
N LEU A 280 -12.48 17.16 -14.36
CA LEU A 280 -13.31 18.22 -14.96
C LEU A 280 -14.05 19.06 -13.90
N ALA A 281 -14.09 18.60 -12.66
CA ALA A 281 -14.75 19.27 -11.55
C ALA A 281 -13.90 19.16 -10.28
N ALA A 282 -13.94 20.18 -9.44
CA ALA A 282 -13.29 20.14 -8.14
C ALA A 282 -13.99 19.13 -7.23
N ALA A 283 -13.19 18.28 -6.56
CA ALA A 283 -13.71 17.45 -5.48
C ALA A 283 -14.09 18.34 -4.27
N PRO A 284 -15.13 18.01 -3.50
CA PRO A 284 -15.43 18.74 -2.27
C PRO A 284 -14.31 18.60 -1.24
N ARG A 285 -13.95 19.68 -0.55
CA ARG A 285 -13.01 19.64 0.58
C ARG A 285 -13.62 18.88 1.75
N PRO A 286 -12.99 17.79 2.23
CA PRO A 286 -13.44 17.08 3.42
C PRO A 286 -13.32 17.96 4.67
N ALA A 287 -14.32 17.92 5.54
CA ALA A 287 -14.24 18.49 6.88
C ALA A 287 -13.67 17.44 7.84
N LEU A 288 -12.66 17.82 8.62
CA LEU A 288 -11.99 16.92 9.55
C LEU A 288 -12.22 17.38 10.99
N SER A 289 -12.70 16.47 11.83
CA SER A 289 -12.70 16.66 13.28
C SER A 289 -11.28 16.61 13.84
N ALA A 290 -11.08 17.16 15.04
CA ALA A 290 -9.79 17.11 15.72
C ALA A 290 -9.27 15.67 15.93
N ARG A 291 -10.14 14.67 15.95
CA ARG A 291 -9.79 13.26 16.16
C ARG A 291 -9.56 12.48 14.88
N ALA A 292 -9.95 13.02 13.73
CA ALA A 292 -9.99 12.31 12.46
C ALA A 292 -8.65 11.69 12.08
N ALA A 293 -7.60 12.52 12.14
CA ALA A 293 -6.24 12.13 11.80
C ALA A 293 -5.72 10.99 12.71
N SER A 294 -5.88 11.14 14.04
CA SER A 294 -5.45 10.11 14.99
C SER A 294 -6.21 8.80 14.79
N ALA A 295 -7.53 8.87 14.64
CA ALA A 295 -8.37 7.70 14.41
C ALA A 295 -7.99 6.96 13.12
N ALA A 296 -7.72 7.69 12.03
CA ALA A 296 -7.31 7.13 10.74
C ALA A 296 -5.94 6.42 10.82
N VAL A 297 -4.91 7.08 11.37
CA VAL A 297 -3.57 6.49 11.51
C VAL A 297 -3.61 5.24 12.41
N LEU A 298 -4.34 5.30 13.53
CA LEU A 298 -4.49 4.17 14.45
C LEU A 298 -5.21 2.99 13.80
N TRP A 299 -6.33 3.24 13.10
CA TRP A 299 -7.07 2.19 12.40
C TRP A 299 -6.21 1.54 11.33
N TRP A 300 -5.59 2.36 10.45
CA TRP A 300 -4.76 1.87 9.35
C TRP A 300 -3.62 1.00 9.85
N THR A 301 -2.89 1.48 10.85
CA THR A 301 -1.75 0.75 11.42
C THR A 301 -2.17 -0.59 12.01
N ARG A 302 -3.31 -0.65 12.71
CA ARG A 302 -3.84 -1.91 13.28
C ARG A 302 -4.26 -2.90 12.20
N ARG A 303 -4.85 -2.43 11.09
CA ARG A 303 -5.22 -3.28 9.95
C ARG A 303 -3.99 -3.76 9.19
N LEU A 304 -3.00 -2.89 9.03
CA LEU A 304 -1.72 -3.23 8.42
C LEU A 304 -0.96 -4.28 9.23
N ASP A 305 -0.87 -4.14 10.56
CA ASP A 305 -0.26 -5.13 11.46
C ASP A 305 -0.86 -6.53 11.26
N LYS A 306 -2.20 -6.62 11.27
CA LYS A 306 -2.91 -7.90 11.06
C LYS A 306 -2.69 -8.45 9.65
N THR A 307 -2.74 -7.61 8.63
CA THR A 307 -2.62 -8.07 7.24
C THR A 307 -1.20 -8.52 6.93
N LEU A 308 -0.19 -7.78 7.39
CA LEU A 308 1.21 -8.17 7.28
C LEU A 308 1.54 -9.43 8.08
N SER A 309 0.86 -9.66 9.22
CA SER A 309 0.99 -10.94 9.94
C SER A 309 0.49 -12.14 9.15
N VAL A 310 -0.41 -11.94 8.17
CA VAL A 310 -0.88 -13.00 7.26
C VAL A 310 0.10 -13.16 6.10
N VAL A 311 0.44 -12.05 5.44
CA VAL A 311 1.29 -12.06 4.24
C VAL A 311 2.70 -12.56 4.53
N SER A 312 3.19 -12.36 5.76
CA SER A 312 4.53 -12.81 6.20
C SER A 312 4.53 -14.16 6.94
N ASP A 313 3.39 -14.84 7.06
CA ASP A 313 3.25 -16.11 7.80
C ASP A 313 3.60 -17.30 6.89
N PRO A 314 4.73 -18.00 7.12
CA PRO A 314 5.14 -19.12 6.27
C PRO A 314 4.13 -20.28 6.28
N THR A 315 3.30 -20.42 7.32
CA THR A 315 2.30 -21.50 7.39
C THR A 315 1.20 -21.35 6.35
N VAL A 316 0.95 -20.13 5.86
CA VAL A 316 -0.01 -19.86 4.78
C VAL A 316 0.48 -20.43 3.44
N PHE A 317 1.80 -20.61 3.30
CA PHE A 317 2.45 -21.06 2.07
C PHE A 317 3.00 -22.46 2.23
N SER A 318 2.15 -23.40 2.65
CA SER A 318 2.52 -24.80 2.84
C SER A 318 1.91 -25.67 1.75
N SER A 319 2.68 -26.63 1.23
CA SER A 319 2.23 -27.69 0.35
C SER A 319 1.22 -28.61 1.05
N SER A 320 0.59 -29.51 0.28
CA SER A 320 -0.25 -30.58 0.82
C SER A 320 0.49 -31.50 1.81
N SER A 321 1.81 -31.64 1.66
CA SER A 321 2.70 -32.38 2.56
C SER A 321 3.15 -31.58 3.80
N GLY A 322 2.68 -30.33 3.95
CA GLY A 322 3.02 -29.48 5.09
C GLY A 322 4.42 -28.85 5.02
N ARG A 323 5.02 -28.78 3.82
CA ARG A 323 6.31 -28.14 3.57
C ARG A 323 6.16 -26.71 3.07
N TYR A 324 7.03 -25.83 3.50
CA TYR A 324 7.01 -24.42 3.12
C TYR A 324 7.42 -24.22 1.64
N LEU A 325 6.68 -23.38 0.93
CA LEU A 325 6.87 -23.04 -0.48
C LEU A 325 7.34 -21.58 -0.64
N PRO A 326 8.67 -21.35 -0.72
CA PRO A 326 9.22 -20.00 -0.73
C PRO A 326 8.82 -19.18 -1.96
N ASN A 327 8.67 -19.80 -3.14
CA ASN A 327 8.24 -19.11 -4.37
C ASN A 327 6.84 -18.51 -4.21
N ASN A 328 5.89 -19.26 -3.66
CA ASN A 328 4.52 -18.81 -3.49
C ASN A 328 4.45 -17.67 -2.46
N HIS A 329 5.22 -17.75 -1.39
CA HIS A 329 5.32 -16.68 -0.40
C HIS A 329 5.97 -15.41 -0.99
N GLN A 330 7.05 -15.54 -1.76
CA GLN A 330 7.68 -14.44 -2.50
C GLN A 330 6.67 -13.72 -3.40
N HIS A 331 5.93 -14.48 -4.22
CA HIS A 331 4.93 -13.91 -5.14
C HIS A 331 3.81 -13.18 -4.40
N ALA A 332 3.37 -13.70 -3.25
CA ALA A 332 2.33 -13.06 -2.45
C ALA A 332 2.82 -11.74 -1.83
N ILE A 333 4.04 -11.71 -1.25
CA ILE A 333 4.64 -10.47 -0.72
C ILE A 333 4.74 -9.41 -1.82
N LEU A 334 5.27 -9.78 -2.99
CA LEU A 334 5.41 -8.87 -4.13
C LEU A 334 4.05 -8.34 -4.60
N SER A 335 3.08 -9.23 -4.80
CA SER A 335 1.75 -8.85 -5.27
C SER A 335 1.05 -7.91 -4.28
N PHE A 336 1.16 -8.20 -2.98
CA PHE A 336 0.57 -7.40 -1.92
C PHE A 336 1.21 -6.01 -1.84
N GLU A 337 2.54 -5.90 -1.90
CA GLU A 337 3.21 -4.60 -1.89
C GLU A 337 2.88 -3.77 -3.15
N GLN A 338 2.91 -4.40 -4.33
CA GLN A 338 2.61 -3.71 -5.58
C GLN A 338 1.16 -3.19 -5.62
N LEU A 339 0.21 -3.88 -4.99
CA LEU A 339 -1.15 -3.38 -4.82
C LEU A 339 -1.15 -2.01 -4.12
N PHE A 340 -0.49 -1.89 -2.96
CA PHE A 340 -0.44 -0.62 -2.22
C PHE A 340 0.26 0.47 -3.03
N ARG A 341 1.39 0.15 -3.67
CA ARG A 341 2.13 1.13 -4.49
C ARG A 341 1.31 1.65 -5.65
N ARG A 342 0.54 0.79 -6.33
CA ARG A 342 -0.32 1.19 -7.45
C ARG A 342 -1.50 2.01 -6.98
N VAL A 343 -2.14 1.67 -5.85
CA VAL A 343 -3.19 2.50 -5.25
C VAL A 343 -2.65 3.88 -4.86
N GLY A 344 -1.47 3.94 -4.22
CA GLY A 344 -0.82 5.21 -3.92
C GLY A 344 -0.35 5.98 -5.16
N ALA A 345 -0.08 5.30 -6.27
CA ALA A 345 0.19 5.95 -7.56
C ALA A 345 -1.08 6.56 -8.16
N ILE A 346 -2.21 5.83 -8.16
CA ILE A 346 -3.52 6.34 -8.59
C ILE A 346 -3.86 7.64 -7.85
N GLN A 347 -3.67 7.65 -6.52
CA GLN A 347 -3.98 8.82 -5.70
C GLN A 347 -3.06 10.03 -5.98
N ARG A 348 -1.84 9.82 -6.47
CA ARG A 348 -0.88 10.90 -6.80
C ARG A 348 -1.02 11.39 -8.24
N SER A 349 -1.47 10.54 -9.15
CA SER A 349 -1.64 10.86 -10.58
C SER A 349 -2.93 11.64 -10.87
N HIS A 350 -3.33 12.58 -10.01
CA HIS A 350 -4.60 13.31 -10.15
C HIS A 350 -4.74 14.10 -11.47
N ARG A 351 -3.63 14.43 -12.13
CA ARG A 351 -3.64 15.17 -13.42
C ARG A 351 -3.59 14.28 -14.65
N ASP A 352 -3.56 12.95 -14.49
CA ASP A 352 -3.33 12.00 -15.58
C ASP A 352 -4.34 10.84 -15.52
N ASP A 353 -5.46 11.02 -16.21
CA ASP A 353 -6.57 10.05 -16.27
C ASP A 353 -6.14 8.73 -16.92
N ASP A 354 -5.32 8.80 -17.96
CA ASP A 354 -4.89 7.61 -18.70
C ASP A 354 -3.98 6.74 -17.83
N ALA A 355 -3.01 7.34 -17.13
CA ALA A 355 -2.18 6.62 -16.17
C ALA A 355 -3.04 6.00 -15.06
N ARG A 356 -4.01 6.74 -14.50
CA ARG A 356 -4.89 6.23 -13.44
C ARG A 356 -5.74 5.05 -13.93
N ARG A 357 -6.25 5.09 -15.16
CA ARG A 357 -7.04 3.98 -15.76
C ARG A 357 -6.19 2.72 -15.92
N VAL A 358 -4.99 2.82 -16.48
CA VAL A 358 -4.07 1.67 -16.62
C VAL A 358 -3.69 1.09 -15.25
N LEU A 359 -3.45 1.96 -14.27
CA LEU A 359 -3.16 1.53 -12.91
C LEU A 359 -4.37 0.83 -12.25
N LEU A 360 -5.60 1.33 -12.45
CA LEU A 360 -6.83 0.68 -11.97
C LEU A 360 -6.91 -0.75 -12.47
N PHE A 361 -6.73 -0.98 -13.77
CA PHE A 361 -6.78 -2.33 -14.35
C PHE A 361 -5.77 -3.26 -13.70
N THR A 362 -4.55 -2.77 -13.51
CA THR A 362 -3.49 -3.54 -12.85
C THR A 362 -3.82 -3.84 -11.38
N VAL A 363 -4.47 -2.89 -10.69
CA VAL A 363 -4.95 -3.07 -9.31
C VAL A 363 -6.05 -4.13 -9.24
N LEU A 364 -7.04 -4.09 -10.14
CA LEU A 364 -8.12 -5.06 -10.19
C LEU A 364 -7.60 -6.48 -10.48
N ASP A 365 -6.68 -6.64 -11.43
CA ASP A 365 -6.03 -7.94 -11.70
C ASP A 365 -5.28 -8.49 -10.48
N THR A 366 -4.65 -7.60 -9.70
CA THR A 366 -3.94 -7.99 -8.48
C THR A 366 -4.92 -8.39 -7.38
N LEU A 367 -6.01 -7.63 -7.23
CA LEU A 367 -7.08 -7.92 -6.27
C LEU A 367 -7.80 -9.22 -6.59
N GLU A 368 -8.03 -9.55 -7.86
CA GLU A 368 -8.64 -10.81 -8.27
C GLU A 368 -7.86 -12.00 -7.69
N ARG A 369 -6.53 -11.97 -7.77
CA ARG A 369 -5.66 -13.00 -7.18
C ARG A 369 -5.64 -13.02 -5.65
N LEU A 370 -5.74 -11.85 -5.02
CA LEU A 370 -5.65 -11.71 -3.56
C LEU A 370 -7.00 -11.91 -2.84
N THR A 371 -8.11 -11.84 -3.58
CA THR A 371 -9.48 -11.94 -3.02
C THR A 371 -10.29 -13.09 -3.59
N ASP A 372 -9.83 -13.75 -4.66
CA ASP A 372 -10.57 -14.77 -5.42
C ASP A 372 -11.92 -14.22 -5.94
N ARG A 373 -11.89 -12.98 -6.45
CA ARG A 373 -13.06 -12.30 -7.01
C ARG A 373 -12.77 -11.85 -8.43
N ARG A 374 -13.66 -12.18 -9.36
CA ARG A 374 -13.49 -11.80 -10.76
C ARG A 374 -13.52 -10.29 -10.91
N LEU A 375 -12.70 -9.75 -11.82
CA LEU A 375 -12.68 -8.33 -12.16
C LEU A 375 -14.08 -7.77 -12.44
N THR A 376 -14.89 -8.47 -13.23
CA THR A 376 -16.24 -8.02 -13.59
C THR A 376 -17.16 -7.90 -12.38
N ASP A 377 -17.06 -8.83 -11.43
CA ASP A 377 -17.81 -8.75 -10.17
C ASP A 377 -17.41 -7.50 -9.36
N MET A 378 -16.12 -7.15 -9.38
CA MET A 378 -15.59 -5.93 -8.75
C MET A 378 -15.95 -4.65 -9.51
N CYS A 379 -16.47 -4.73 -10.73
CA CYS A 379 -16.93 -3.57 -11.50
C CYS A 379 -18.46 -3.44 -11.50
N MET A 380 -19.19 -4.31 -10.78
CA MET A 380 -20.62 -4.17 -10.55
C MET A 380 -20.89 -3.11 -9.46
N LEU A 381 -21.80 -2.16 -9.72
CA LEU A 381 -22.14 -1.08 -8.79
C LEU A 381 -22.70 -1.59 -7.46
N ALA A 382 -23.61 -2.55 -7.49
CA ALA A 382 -24.21 -3.16 -6.31
C ALA A 382 -23.14 -3.90 -5.48
N PHE A 383 -22.12 -4.46 -6.12
CA PHE A 383 -20.98 -5.03 -5.40
C PHE A 383 -20.13 -3.95 -4.73
N ALA A 384 -19.83 -2.86 -5.44
CA ALA A 384 -19.06 -1.74 -4.92
C ALA A 384 -19.78 -1.07 -3.73
N GLN A 385 -21.09 -0.83 -3.85
CA GLN A 385 -21.95 -0.31 -2.78
C GLN A 385 -21.96 -1.22 -1.54
N ARG A 386 -22.23 -2.52 -1.69
CA ARG A 386 -22.17 -3.49 -0.58
C ARG A 386 -20.79 -3.54 0.06
N THR A 387 -19.74 -3.32 -0.71
CA THR A 387 -18.37 -3.29 -0.20
C THR A 387 -18.09 -2.02 0.58
N LEU A 388 -18.51 -0.86 0.06
CA LEU A 388 -18.44 0.42 0.75
C LEU A 388 -19.22 0.40 2.07
N ASP A 389 -20.45 -0.11 2.08
CA ASP A 389 -21.27 -0.18 3.30
C ASP A 389 -20.61 -1.04 4.39
N ARG A 390 -20.01 -2.15 3.97
CA ARG A 390 -19.27 -3.03 4.87
C ARG A 390 -18.01 -2.35 5.43
N VAL A 391 -17.23 -1.70 4.56
CA VAL A 391 -16.03 -0.95 4.98
C VAL A 391 -16.42 0.20 5.92
N ARG A 392 -17.53 0.89 5.63
CA ARG A 392 -18.10 1.93 6.51
C ARG A 392 -18.49 1.36 7.88
N GLY A 393 -19.04 0.15 7.94
CA GLY A 393 -19.32 -0.55 9.20
C GLY A 393 -18.08 -0.97 10.00
N ASP A 394 -16.94 -1.16 9.33
CA ASP A 394 -15.67 -1.60 9.94
C ASP A 394 -14.73 -0.45 10.37
N ILE A 395 -14.98 0.77 9.88
CA ILE A 395 -14.18 1.98 10.12
C ILE A 395 -14.90 2.87 11.16
N PRO A 396 -14.26 3.25 12.27
CA PRO A 396 -14.81 4.21 13.23
C PRO A 396 -15.13 5.55 12.56
N ALA A 397 -16.19 6.23 13.01
CA ALA A 397 -16.67 7.49 12.41
C ALA A 397 -15.55 8.54 12.21
N ASP A 398 -14.77 8.85 13.24
CA ASP A 398 -13.66 9.80 13.14
C ASP A 398 -12.63 9.37 12.06
N ALA A 399 -12.31 8.07 11.97
CA ALA A 399 -11.39 7.57 10.95
C ALA A 399 -12.00 7.62 9.53
N ALA A 400 -13.32 7.50 9.43
CA ALA A 400 -14.04 7.52 8.17
C ALA A 400 -13.95 8.88 7.48
N GLU A 401 -13.87 9.98 8.23
CA GLU A 401 -13.67 11.34 7.69
C GLU A 401 -12.41 11.45 6.81
N VAL A 402 -11.37 10.66 7.11
CA VAL A 402 -10.14 10.58 6.30
C VAL A 402 -10.18 9.43 5.29
N LEU A 403 -10.71 8.27 5.67
CA LEU A 403 -10.53 7.03 4.90
C LEU A 403 -11.64 6.74 3.88
N LEU A 404 -12.84 7.29 4.03
CA LEU A 404 -13.96 6.98 3.12
C LEU A 404 -14.15 7.92 1.92
N PRO A 405 -13.81 9.23 1.96
CA PRO A 405 -14.21 10.15 0.89
C PRO A 405 -13.81 9.71 -0.52
N ALA A 406 -12.58 9.24 -0.72
CA ALA A 406 -12.13 8.75 -2.02
C ALA A 406 -12.89 7.48 -2.48
N ALA A 407 -13.19 6.57 -1.55
CA ALA A 407 -13.94 5.35 -1.84
C ALA A 407 -15.41 5.65 -2.19
N GLU A 408 -16.03 6.62 -1.52
CA GLU A 408 -17.39 7.08 -1.82
C GLU A 408 -17.49 7.69 -3.21
N ARG A 409 -16.55 8.56 -3.57
CA ARG A 409 -16.47 9.13 -4.93
C ARG A 409 -16.24 8.07 -5.99
N ALA A 410 -15.45 7.03 -5.71
CA ALA A 410 -15.25 5.91 -6.63
C ALA A 410 -16.56 5.16 -6.96
N VAL A 411 -17.40 4.92 -5.95
CA VAL A 411 -18.70 4.25 -6.13
C VAL A 411 -19.65 5.13 -6.95
N LEU A 412 -19.66 6.44 -6.70
CA LEU A 412 -20.43 7.39 -7.50
C LEU A 412 -19.94 7.43 -8.95
N ALA A 413 -18.62 7.44 -9.16
CA ALA A 413 -17.99 7.38 -10.48
C ALA A 413 -18.38 6.12 -11.25
N LEU A 414 -18.44 4.96 -10.59
CA LEU A 414 -18.91 3.73 -11.22
C LEU A 414 -20.38 3.79 -11.64
N GLY A 415 -21.24 4.47 -10.86
CA GLY A 415 -22.62 4.74 -11.26
C GLY A 415 -22.70 5.57 -12.55
N LYS A 416 -21.84 6.59 -12.69
CA LYS A 416 -21.78 7.41 -13.91
C LYS A 416 -21.33 6.63 -15.15
N VAL A 417 -20.51 5.59 -15.00
CA VAL A 417 -20.19 4.68 -16.12
C VAL A 417 -21.44 3.94 -16.60
N GLN A 418 -22.32 3.49 -15.70
CA GLN A 418 -23.61 2.91 -16.10
C GLN A 418 -24.49 3.92 -16.84
N ASP A 419 -24.43 5.19 -16.41
CA ASP A 419 -25.08 6.31 -17.07
C ASP A 419 -24.36 6.75 -18.35
N GLY A 420 -23.30 6.09 -18.83
CA GLY A 420 -22.66 6.36 -20.12
C GLY A 420 -23.33 5.66 -21.31
N PHE A 421 -24.21 4.68 -21.06
CA PHE A 421 -24.96 3.97 -22.11
C PHE A 421 -26.09 4.82 -22.71
N TYR A 422 -25.74 5.72 -23.63
CA TYR A 422 -26.63 6.77 -24.13
C TYR A 422 -27.78 6.24 -25.00
N LEU A 423 -27.57 5.22 -25.83
CA LEU A 423 -28.63 4.64 -26.67
C LEU A 423 -29.78 4.08 -25.82
N ARG A 424 -29.45 3.44 -24.69
CA ARG A 424 -30.43 2.97 -23.72
C ARG A 424 -31.29 4.13 -23.20
N ARG A 425 -30.67 5.26 -22.84
CA ARG A 425 -31.39 6.45 -22.34
C ARG A 425 -32.30 7.06 -23.40
N GLN A 426 -31.84 7.12 -24.65
CA GLN A 426 -32.62 7.68 -25.76
C GLN A 426 -33.83 6.80 -26.14
N THR A 427 -33.66 5.49 -26.08
CA THR A 427 -34.70 4.51 -26.46
C THR A 427 -35.63 4.12 -25.32
N GLY A 428 -35.29 4.45 -24.07
CA GLY A 428 -36.02 4.01 -22.89
C GLY A 428 -35.85 2.51 -22.58
N ALA A 429 -34.87 1.84 -23.21
CA ALA A 429 -34.62 0.43 -22.99
C ALA A 429 -34.17 0.13 -21.55
N SER A 430 -34.55 -1.04 -21.02
CA SER A 430 -34.09 -1.51 -19.71
C SER A 430 -32.75 -2.26 -19.80
N THR A 431 -32.39 -2.76 -20.97
CA THR A 431 -31.23 -3.61 -21.24
C THR A 431 -30.42 -3.14 -22.45
N ILE A 432 -29.19 -3.65 -22.56
CA ILE A 432 -28.33 -3.56 -23.74
C ILE A 432 -28.41 -4.91 -24.44
N ASP A 433 -29.09 -4.94 -25.58
CA ASP A 433 -29.37 -6.16 -26.34
C ASP A 433 -28.42 -6.26 -27.53
N PHE A 434 -27.86 -7.44 -27.77
CA PHE A 434 -27.00 -7.72 -28.93
C PHE A 434 -27.09 -9.20 -29.34
N VAL A 435 -26.55 -9.52 -30.51
CA VAL A 435 -26.57 -10.88 -31.06
C VAL A 435 -25.14 -11.36 -31.25
N LEU A 436 -24.83 -12.55 -30.75
CA LEU A 436 -23.54 -13.19 -30.91
C LEU A 436 -23.34 -13.69 -32.36
N THR A 437 -22.10 -14.07 -32.70
CA THR A 437 -21.73 -14.53 -34.04
C THR A 437 -22.48 -15.79 -34.47
N ASP A 438 -22.92 -16.62 -33.51
CA ASP A 438 -23.72 -17.82 -33.74
C ASP A 438 -25.24 -17.54 -33.84
N GLY A 439 -25.65 -16.28 -33.80
CA GLY A 439 -27.05 -15.86 -33.83
C GLY A 439 -27.75 -15.87 -32.46
N THR A 440 -27.06 -16.25 -31.38
CA THR A 440 -27.63 -16.27 -30.03
C THR A 440 -27.88 -14.83 -29.53
N PRO A 441 -29.11 -14.47 -29.12
CA PRO A 441 -29.37 -13.18 -28.50
C PRO A 441 -28.85 -13.15 -27.07
N GLU A 442 -28.10 -12.11 -26.71
CA GLU A 442 -27.67 -11.80 -25.35
C GLU A 442 -28.24 -10.45 -24.91
N ARG A 443 -28.39 -10.30 -23.59
CA ARG A 443 -28.85 -9.06 -22.95
C ARG A 443 -28.04 -8.80 -21.71
N TYR A 444 -27.62 -7.56 -21.53
CA TYR A 444 -27.04 -7.08 -20.29
C TYR A 444 -27.93 -6.05 -19.63
N THR A 445 -28.03 -6.16 -18.31
CA THR A 445 -28.43 -5.02 -17.48
C THR A 445 -27.41 -3.88 -17.60
N PRO A 446 -27.77 -2.63 -17.29
CA PRO A 446 -26.81 -1.51 -17.32
C PRO A 446 -25.58 -1.75 -16.44
N GLU A 447 -25.77 -2.49 -15.34
CA GLU A 447 -24.69 -2.86 -14.43
C GLU A 447 -23.72 -3.88 -15.04
N GLU A 448 -24.24 -4.96 -15.60
CA GLU A 448 -23.42 -5.96 -16.30
C GLU A 448 -22.70 -5.33 -17.50
N ALA A 449 -23.39 -4.47 -18.25
CA ALA A 449 -22.82 -3.77 -19.39
C ALA A 449 -21.66 -2.85 -18.97
N ALA A 450 -21.79 -2.09 -17.88
CA ALA A 450 -20.70 -1.24 -17.38
C ALA A 450 -19.50 -2.06 -16.89
N ALA A 451 -19.74 -3.15 -16.16
CA ALA A 451 -18.66 -4.04 -15.70
C ALA A 451 -17.91 -4.66 -16.88
N GLU A 452 -18.63 -5.12 -17.90
CA GLU A 452 -18.09 -5.67 -19.13
C GLU A 452 -17.39 -4.61 -19.99
N TYR A 453 -17.91 -3.38 -20.03
CA TYR A 453 -17.29 -2.26 -20.72
C TYR A 453 -15.93 -1.91 -20.11
N ILE A 454 -15.82 -1.85 -18.79
CA ILE A 454 -14.54 -1.66 -18.09
C ILE A 454 -13.56 -2.80 -18.43
N ARG A 455 -14.04 -4.04 -18.53
CA ARG A 455 -13.22 -5.18 -18.95
C ARG A 455 -12.74 -5.05 -20.40
N VAL A 456 -13.59 -4.57 -21.31
CA VAL A 456 -13.23 -4.29 -22.72
C VAL A 456 -12.10 -3.25 -22.76
N LEU A 457 -12.24 -2.14 -22.03
CA LEU A 457 -11.23 -1.09 -21.97
C LEU A 457 -9.90 -1.59 -21.39
N ARG A 458 -9.97 -2.45 -20.37
CA ARG A 458 -8.79 -3.13 -19.81
C ARG A 458 -8.08 -4.00 -20.85
N ASN A 459 -8.82 -4.74 -21.67
CA ASN A 459 -8.22 -5.59 -22.70
C ASN A 459 -7.68 -4.77 -23.89
N ALA A 460 -8.22 -3.56 -24.11
CA ALA A 460 -7.77 -2.67 -25.16
C ALA A 460 -6.33 -2.12 -24.95
N THR A 461 -5.70 -2.36 -23.79
CA THR A 461 -4.26 -2.09 -23.60
C THR A 461 -3.36 -2.92 -24.53
N HIS A 462 -3.91 -3.96 -25.15
CA HIS A 462 -3.25 -4.75 -26.19
C HIS A 462 -3.73 -4.43 -27.62
N GLY A 463 -4.53 -3.37 -27.79
CA GLY A 463 -5.24 -2.99 -29.02
C GLY A 463 -6.75 -3.21 -28.92
N HIS A 464 -7.54 -2.37 -29.60
CA HIS A 464 -8.99 -2.58 -29.72
C HIS A 464 -9.27 -3.71 -30.72
N GLY A 465 -10.06 -4.70 -30.30
CA GLY A 465 -10.41 -5.88 -31.10
C GLY A 465 -10.18 -7.18 -30.32
N SER A 466 -11.12 -8.12 -30.41
CA SER A 466 -10.96 -9.45 -29.84
C SER A 466 -10.44 -10.42 -30.90
N ASN A 467 -9.36 -11.14 -30.61
CA ASN A 467 -8.90 -12.26 -31.46
C ASN A 467 -9.80 -13.50 -31.34
N ARG A 468 -10.81 -13.47 -30.44
CA ARG A 468 -11.82 -14.51 -30.31
C ARG A 468 -13.11 -14.08 -30.99
N ASN A 469 -13.53 -14.83 -31.99
CA ASN A 469 -14.69 -14.55 -32.86
C ASN A 469 -16.02 -14.42 -32.11
N ASP A 470 -16.15 -15.02 -30.92
CA ASP A 470 -17.33 -15.00 -30.06
C ASP A 470 -17.45 -13.72 -29.22
N ALA A 471 -16.34 -13.01 -28.98
CA ALA A 471 -16.32 -11.80 -28.16
C ALA A 471 -16.37 -10.48 -28.96
N VAL A 472 -16.27 -10.55 -30.30
CA VAL A 472 -16.34 -9.37 -31.17
C VAL A 472 -17.72 -8.69 -31.11
N PRO A 473 -18.86 -9.38 -31.31
CA PRO A 473 -20.17 -8.71 -31.32
C PRO A 473 -20.51 -8.05 -29.98
N ARG A 474 -20.10 -8.69 -28.88
CA ARG A 474 -20.25 -8.12 -27.52
C ARG A 474 -19.46 -6.83 -27.35
N THR A 475 -18.20 -6.83 -27.81
CA THR A 475 -17.32 -5.65 -27.71
C THR A 475 -17.88 -4.50 -28.54
N ASP A 476 -18.29 -4.78 -29.78
CA ASP A 476 -18.86 -3.79 -30.69
C ASP A 476 -20.16 -3.20 -30.15
N ALA A 477 -21.04 -4.03 -29.60
CA ALA A 477 -22.28 -3.58 -28.98
C ALA A 477 -22.00 -2.64 -27.79
N LEU A 478 -21.08 -3.00 -26.89
CA LEU A 478 -20.76 -2.15 -25.74
C LEU A 478 -20.15 -0.81 -26.16
N LEU A 479 -19.23 -0.82 -27.15
CA LEU A 479 -18.61 0.40 -27.67
C LEU A 479 -19.61 1.29 -28.43
N ALA A 480 -20.56 0.70 -29.18
CA ALA A 480 -21.57 1.46 -29.91
C ALA A 480 -22.62 2.09 -28.98
N HIS A 481 -22.94 1.44 -27.86
CA HIS A 481 -23.96 1.90 -26.92
C HIS A 481 -23.45 2.89 -25.86
N HIS A 482 -22.14 2.96 -25.62
CA HIS A 482 -21.54 3.83 -24.60
C HIS A 482 -20.87 5.06 -25.21
N ASP A 483 -20.95 6.21 -24.55
CA ASP A 483 -20.37 7.49 -25.01
C ASP A 483 -18.84 7.65 -24.81
N GLY A 484 -18.14 6.59 -24.37
CA GLY A 484 -16.70 6.67 -24.08
C GLY A 484 -16.31 7.35 -22.77
N SER A 485 -17.23 7.97 -22.04
CA SER A 485 -16.90 8.74 -20.85
C SER A 485 -16.60 7.83 -19.64
N LEU A 486 -15.48 8.08 -18.96
CA LEU A 486 -15.16 7.46 -17.69
C LEU A 486 -14.87 8.57 -16.69
N ASP A 487 -15.61 8.57 -15.58
CA ASP A 487 -15.42 9.56 -14.53
C ASP A 487 -14.01 9.45 -13.93
N HIS A 488 -13.42 10.62 -13.69
CA HIS A 488 -12.08 10.81 -13.15
C HIS A 488 -11.79 10.01 -11.88
N ASP A 489 -12.80 9.83 -11.02
CA ASP A 489 -12.66 9.14 -9.73
C ASP A 489 -12.87 7.62 -9.82
N LEU A 490 -13.23 7.05 -10.98
CA LEU A 490 -13.37 5.61 -11.18
C LEU A 490 -12.12 4.82 -10.72
N PRO A 491 -10.88 5.24 -11.02
CA PRO A 491 -9.67 4.55 -10.53
C PRO A 491 -9.56 4.40 -9.01
N LEU A 492 -10.26 5.22 -8.22
CA LEU A 492 -10.28 5.10 -6.76
C LEU A 492 -11.05 3.85 -6.28
N LEU A 493 -11.69 3.09 -7.17
CA LEU A 493 -12.27 1.77 -6.86
C LEU A 493 -11.19 0.84 -6.27
N GLY A 494 -9.96 0.96 -6.78
CA GLY A 494 -8.82 0.22 -6.25
C GLY A 494 -8.55 0.50 -4.76
N TYR A 495 -8.79 1.75 -4.31
CA TYR A 495 -8.66 2.12 -2.91
C TYR A 495 -9.78 1.54 -2.04
N LEU A 496 -11.03 1.57 -2.52
CA LEU A 496 -12.16 0.91 -1.83
C LEU A 496 -11.86 -0.58 -1.57
N TYR A 497 -11.38 -1.29 -2.57
CA TYR A 497 -11.09 -2.72 -2.44
C TYR A 497 -9.84 -3.01 -1.63
N LEU A 498 -8.87 -2.10 -1.62
CA LEU A 498 -7.76 -2.15 -0.67
C LEU A 498 -8.27 -2.03 0.77
N LEU A 499 -9.18 -1.09 1.07
CA LEU A 499 -9.80 -0.95 2.39
C LEU A 499 -10.54 -2.21 2.82
N ASP A 500 -11.33 -2.83 1.93
CA ASP A 500 -12.02 -4.09 2.20
C ASP A 500 -11.03 -5.23 2.51
N LEU A 501 -9.93 -5.30 1.74
CA LEU A 501 -8.89 -6.32 1.90
C LEU A 501 -8.20 -6.22 3.27
N VAL A 502 -7.70 -5.02 3.63
CA VAL A 502 -6.99 -4.82 4.91
C VAL A 502 -7.91 -4.93 6.12
N SER A 503 -9.22 -4.73 5.92
CA SER A 503 -10.23 -4.95 6.97
C SER A 503 -10.44 -6.44 7.27
N LYS A 504 -10.11 -7.33 6.32
CA LYS A 504 -10.39 -8.78 6.38
C LYS A 504 -9.14 -9.66 6.23
N PRO A 505 -8.20 -9.62 7.18
CA PRO A 505 -7.00 -10.48 7.13
C PRO A 505 -7.34 -11.99 7.08
N ALA A 506 -8.48 -12.41 7.64
CA ALA A 506 -8.92 -13.80 7.58
C ALA A 506 -9.30 -14.26 6.16
N LEU A 507 -9.91 -13.37 5.35
CA LEU A 507 -10.20 -13.64 3.94
C LEU A 507 -8.90 -13.81 3.16
N LEU A 508 -7.97 -12.86 3.32
CA LEU A 508 -6.66 -12.92 2.67
C LEU A 508 -5.92 -14.20 3.03
N ARG A 509 -5.92 -14.59 4.30
CA ARG A 509 -5.30 -15.84 4.76
C ARG A 509 -5.89 -17.05 4.04
N ARG A 510 -7.21 -17.12 3.94
CA ARG A 510 -7.91 -18.22 3.27
C ARG A 510 -7.52 -18.29 1.80
N VAL A 511 -7.64 -17.17 1.07
CA VAL A 511 -7.32 -17.11 -0.36
C VAL A 511 -5.87 -17.49 -0.63
N LEU A 512 -4.91 -16.91 0.10
CA LEU A 512 -3.50 -17.23 -0.07
C LEU A 512 -3.20 -18.72 0.23
N SER A 513 -3.85 -19.30 1.23
CA SER A 513 -3.66 -20.72 1.54
C SER A 513 -4.26 -21.67 0.50
N THR A 514 -5.35 -21.28 -0.18
CA THR A 514 -5.97 -22.10 -1.23
C THR A 514 -5.33 -21.91 -2.60
N SER A 515 -4.68 -20.77 -2.84
CA SER A 515 -3.96 -20.48 -4.10
C SER A 515 -2.64 -21.24 -4.22
N VAL A 516 -2.19 -21.88 -3.14
CA VAL A 516 -1.06 -22.80 -3.17
C VAL A 516 -1.50 -24.10 -3.84
N LYS A 517 -1.12 -24.27 -5.11
CA LYS A 517 -1.21 -25.54 -5.83
C LYS A 517 0.20 -26.12 -5.93
N ASP A 518 0.34 -27.41 -5.64
CA ASP A 518 1.61 -28.15 -5.76
C ASP A 518 2.06 -28.24 -7.23
#